data_AF-A0A9N9R393-F1
#
_entry.id   AF-A0A9N9R393-F1
#
_cell.length_a   1.000
_cell.length_b   1.000
_cell.length_c   1.000
_cell.angle_alpha   90.00
_cell.angle_beta   90.00
_cell.angle_gamma   90.00
#
_symmetry.space_group_name_H-M   'P 1'
#
loop_
_entity.id
_entity.type
_entity.pdbx_description
1 polymer ?
#
loop_
_entity_poly.entity_id
_entity_poly.type
_entity_poly.pdbx_seq_one_letter_code
_entity_poly.pdbx_strand_id
1 'polypeptide(L)'
;MKRDLYRLFNQLPVMASLPPRKFSSSSCSSSKHETTPIQILLQMGFSRHRALKALAATGNRSVQLASDWLLTHVNDTHLDMNEPREYIFYASPTGPLLTQLLEFWEKSKKVSGWNGAHNYPPHITLVSFFKAQDESSLQLAKAVKNAVENVGEPPNCPLKVEPYISQNFMGLFLSDEHADYLKRIAVQYVKQVSSASINLEPHVKSLHITLAYHFDVKVYDALKALVDEMQPFQQAEWELRLYSRDPRFVYKVTQGYEPKANDELELVLGDYIYIKEEEINSTTDGWLHGTSWLTGVSGYLPAVYTLRTAESDAWTLHRAMSLTSSNSGDCKSESDSNNDGEMSFPHEDASMLGNEKSQETFKEWDNYWNTVQLHRTDGILNVTQGSSIDWRTTAVSDAKESEKDKKKRWVFAMRHGERVDLTYGHWVQYCFDENGTYTRKDLNLPLTLGERYKPLVDLDINTTETLEEFYNRNEKVMYSAVNETEASGDNVIFVGHASTLDMASFAIKRIDQPATEGKSYQISKQLLRVPYCALAAMRPNPWRLVGPPCPPSINSSSGRFDWTILEEDLHH
;
A
#
# COMPACT_ATOMS: atom_id res chain seq x y z
N MET A 1 -60.90 8.68 8.33
CA MET A 1 -60.58 8.19 6.96
C MET A 1 -59.19 7.52 6.89
N LYS A 2 -58.84 6.67 7.89
CA LYS A 2 -57.65 5.79 7.91
C LYS A 2 -57.99 4.50 8.67
N ARG A 3 -59.16 3.91 8.38
CA ARG A 3 -59.61 2.66 9.01
C ARG A 3 -60.30 1.66 8.06
N ASP A 4 -60.46 1.99 6.79
CA ASP A 4 -61.23 1.16 5.83
C ASP A 4 -60.39 0.41 4.78
N LEU A 5 -59.06 0.56 4.77
CA LEU A 5 -58.18 -0.19 3.83
C LEU A 5 -57.68 -1.53 4.37
N TYR A 6 -57.87 -1.82 5.66
CA TYR A 6 -57.40 -3.07 6.29
C TYR A 6 -58.36 -4.27 6.14
N ARG A 7 -59.54 -4.09 5.53
CA ARG A 7 -60.56 -5.16 5.41
C ARG A 7 -60.69 -5.79 4.03
N LEU A 8 -59.93 -5.35 3.03
CA LEU A 8 -60.06 -5.84 1.64
C LEU A 8 -59.01 -6.87 1.20
N PHE A 9 -58.07 -7.29 2.05
CA PHE A 9 -57.02 -8.26 1.69
C PHE A 9 -57.18 -9.67 2.29
N ASN A 10 -58.32 -9.97 2.90
CA ASN A 10 -58.51 -11.22 3.65
C ASN A 10 -59.55 -12.18 3.03
N GLN A 11 -59.61 -12.31 1.70
CA GLN A 11 -60.36 -13.39 1.05
C GLN A 11 -59.68 -13.91 -0.24
N LEU A 12 -59.35 -15.22 -0.21
CA LEU A 12 -59.09 -16.17 -1.31
C LEU A 12 -57.61 -16.38 -1.75
N PRO A 13 -57.24 -17.58 -2.26
CA PRO A 13 -57.08 -18.84 -1.55
C PRO A 13 -55.65 -19.44 -1.71
N VAL A 14 -55.30 -20.40 -0.84
CA VAL A 14 -54.07 -21.21 -0.91
C VAL A 14 -53.92 -21.88 -2.29
N MET A 15 -52.82 -21.62 -3.00
CA MET A 15 -52.41 -22.39 -4.17
C MET A 15 -50.96 -22.88 -4.06
N ALA A 16 -50.81 -24.16 -4.40
CA ALA A 16 -49.71 -25.08 -4.20
C ALA A 16 -48.30 -24.56 -4.57
N SER A 17 -47.32 -24.94 -3.75
CA SER A 17 -45.89 -24.86 -4.07
C SER A 17 -45.56 -25.73 -5.29
N LEU A 18 -44.92 -25.14 -6.29
CA LEU A 18 -44.29 -25.88 -7.39
C LEU A 18 -43.03 -26.61 -6.89
N PRO A 19 -42.76 -27.85 -7.33
CA PRO A 19 -41.58 -28.59 -6.90
C PRO A 19 -40.30 -27.97 -7.48
N PRO A 20 -39.13 -28.17 -6.83
CA PRO A 20 -37.88 -27.59 -7.29
C PRO A 20 -37.45 -28.17 -8.65
N ARG A 21 -36.99 -27.28 -9.53
CA ARG A 21 -36.47 -27.62 -10.85
C ARG A 21 -35.14 -28.38 -10.68
N LYS A 22 -35.07 -29.63 -11.15
CA LYS A 22 -33.82 -30.40 -11.19
C LYS A 22 -32.86 -29.72 -12.17
N PHE A 23 -31.78 -29.12 -11.67
CA PHE A 23 -30.63 -28.78 -12.51
C PHE A 23 -29.96 -30.09 -12.95
N SER A 24 -29.85 -30.32 -14.25
CA SER A 24 -29.03 -31.41 -14.76
C SER A 24 -27.57 -31.08 -14.45
N SER A 25 -26.91 -32.00 -13.75
CA SER A 25 -25.47 -32.03 -13.59
C SER A 25 -24.82 -32.26 -14.96
N SER A 26 -24.51 -31.17 -15.67
CA SER A 26 -23.52 -31.18 -16.74
C SER A 26 -22.20 -30.71 -16.13
N SER A 27 -21.40 -31.69 -15.72
CA SER A 27 -20.01 -31.51 -15.34
C SER A 27 -19.23 -30.95 -16.54
N CYS A 28 -19.08 -29.63 -16.61
CA CYS A 28 -18.04 -29.01 -17.39
C CYS A 28 -16.81 -28.88 -16.49
N SER A 29 -15.86 -29.80 -16.63
CA SER A 29 -14.54 -29.70 -16.04
C SER A 29 -13.77 -28.56 -16.74
N SER A 30 -14.01 -27.31 -16.36
CA SER A 30 -13.09 -26.22 -16.68
C SER A 30 -11.92 -26.31 -15.70
N SER A 31 -10.76 -26.72 -16.18
CA SER A 31 -9.49 -26.55 -15.47
C SER A 31 -9.39 -25.10 -14.98
N LYS A 32 -9.38 -24.91 -13.65
CA LYS A 32 -9.17 -23.60 -13.01
C LYS A 32 -7.79 -23.09 -13.45
N HIS A 33 -7.72 -22.27 -14.49
CA HIS A 33 -6.52 -21.48 -14.75
C HIS A 33 -6.52 -20.32 -13.76
N GLU A 34 -5.64 -20.39 -12.75
CA GLU A 34 -5.31 -19.25 -11.91
C GLU A 34 -4.86 -18.10 -12.83
N THR A 35 -5.57 -16.98 -12.76
CA THR A 35 -5.29 -15.83 -13.61
C THR A 35 -4.05 -15.13 -13.04
N THR A 36 -2.95 -15.17 -13.78
CA THR A 36 -1.67 -14.58 -13.34
C THR A 36 -1.79 -13.05 -13.15
N PRO A 37 -0.98 -12.42 -12.27
CA PRO A 37 -1.00 -10.97 -12.06
C PRO A 37 -0.92 -10.15 -13.36
N ILE A 38 -0.11 -10.60 -14.32
CA ILE A 38 0.02 -9.98 -15.64
C ILE A 38 -1.28 -10.07 -16.45
N GLN A 39 -2.00 -11.20 -16.41
CA GLN A 39 -3.28 -11.35 -17.11
C GLN A 39 -4.34 -10.41 -16.55
N ILE A 40 -4.36 -10.18 -15.24
CA ILE A 40 -5.29 -9.24 -14.60
C ILE A 40 -5.00 -7.81 -15.09
N LEU A 41 -3.73 -7.38 -15.11
CA LEU A 41 -3.36 -6.05 -15.62
C LEU A 41 -3.68 -5.87 -17.11
N LEU A 42 -3.52 -6.93 -17.92
CA LEU A 42 -3.94 -6.92 -19.33
C LEU A 42 -5.46 -6.79 -19.48
N GLN A 43 -6.25 -7.47 -18.63
CA GLN A 43 -7.71 -7.34 -18.60
C GLN A 43 -8.17 -5.93 -18.16
N MET A 44 -7.38 -5.25 -17.33
CA MET A 44 -7.60 -3.84 -16.97
C MET A 44 -7.27 -2.86 -18.12
N GLY A 45 -6.73 -3.35 -19.23
CA GLY A 45 -6.44 -2.57 -20.44
C GLY A 45 -5.03 -1.98 -20.50
N PHE A 46 -4.13 -2.34 -19.57
CA PHE A 46 -2.73 -1.94 -19.65
C PHE A 46 -1.99 -2.73 -20.74
N SER A 47 -1.03 -2.09 -21.41
CA SER A 47 -0.18 -2.80 -22.37
C SER A 47 0.72 -3.79 -21.64
N ARG A 48 1.09 -4.89 -22.32
CA ARG A 48 1.96 -5.93 -21.75
C ARG A 48 3.27 -5.37 -21.21
N HIS A 49 3.90 -4.49 -21.97
CA HIS A 49 5.16 -3.83 -21.60
C HIS A 49 5.03 -3.05 -20.28
N ARG A 50 4.02 -2.17 -20.18
CA ARG A 50 3.79 -1.37 -18.97
C ARG A 50 3.46 -2.24 -17.77
N ALA A 51 2.61 -3.25 -17.96
CA ALA A 51 2.22 -4.16 -16.89
C ALA A 51 3.42 -4.94 -16.32
N LEU A 52 4.33 -5.41 -17.18
CA LEU A 52 5.56 -6.09 -16.74
C LEU A 52 6.51 -5.14 -16.01
N LYS A 53 6.70 -3.93 -16.55
CA LYS A 53 7.52 -2.89 -15.93
C LYS A 53 7.03 -2.52 -14.54
N ALA A 54 5.71 -2.40 -14.38
CA ALA A 54 5.07 -2.12 -13.10
C ALA A 54 5.25 -3.28 -12.10
N LEU A 55 5.00 -4.51 -12.54
CA LEU A 55 5.22 -5.70 -11.71
C LEU A 55 6.68 -5.80 -11.25
N ALA A 56 7.64 -5.53 -12.13
CA ALA A 56 9.05 -5.49 -11.77
C ALA A 56 9.38 -4.32 -10.82
N ALA A 57 8.81 -3.13 -11.05
CA ALA A 57 8.97 -1.95 -10.20
C ALA A 57 8.46 -2.17 -8.77
N THR A 58 7.40 -2.95 -8.61
CA THR A 58 6.75 -3.21 -7.33
C THR A 58 7.14 -4.55 -6.71
N GLY A 59 8.15 -5.25 -7.28
CA GLY A 59 8.68 -6.50 -6.72
C GLY A 59 7.72 -7.68 -6.83
N ASN A 60 6.80 -7.66 -7.79
CA ASN A 60 5.72 -8.64 -7.98
C ASN A 60 4.84 -8.87 -6.73
N ARG A 61 4.75 -7.87 -5.83
CA ARG A 61 4.03 -8.00 -4.55
C ARG A 61 2.52 -8.15 -4.70
N SER A 62 1.89 -7.31 -5.51
CA SER A 62 0.45 -7.41 -5.78
C SER A 62 0.07 -6.72 -7.08
N VAL A 63 -1.06 -7.14 -7.64
CA VAL A 63 -1.65 -6.50 -8.83
C VAL A 63 -2.08 -5.07 -8.51
N GLN A 64 -2.62 -4.84 -7.31
CA GLN A 64 -3.08 -3.54 -6.84
C GLN A 64 -1.93 -2.55 -6.83
N LEU A 65 -0.80 -2.91 -6.21
CA LEU A 65 0.37 -2.04 -6.13
C LEU A 65 0.94 -1.73 -7.52
N ALA A 66 1.00 -2.73 -8.41
CA ALA A 66 1.42 -2.53 -9.80
C ALA A 66 0.45 -1.62 -10.57
N SER A 67 -0.86 -1.74 -10.34
CA SER A 67 -1.86 -0.88 -10.96
C SER A 67 -1.78 0.56 -10.45
N ASP A 68 -1.58 0.77 -9.14
CA ASP A 68 -1.41 2.09 -8.55
C ASP A 68 -0.11 2.75 -9.03
N TRP A 69 0.96 1.96 -9.16
CA TRP A 69 2.22 2.42 -9.75
C TRP A 69 2.02 2.89 -11.20
N LEU A 70 1.28 2.14 -12.02
CA LEU A 70 0.96 2.56 -13.39
C LEU A 70 0.13 3.85 -13.46
N LEU A 71 -0.78 4.03 -12.51
CA LEU A 71 -1.66 5.20 -12.46
C LEU A 71 -0.95 6.46 -11.96
N THR A 72 0.07 6.30 -11.12
CA THR A 72 0.93 7.40 -10.64
C THR A 72 1.96 7.77 -11.70
N HIS A 73 2.48 6.79 -12.44
CA HIS A 73 3.49 6.97 -13.49
C HIS A 73 2.91 7.22 -14.88
N VAL A 74 1.62 7.55 -14.99
CA VAL A 74 0.94 7.72 -16.28
C VAL A 74 1.57 8.80 -17.18
N ASN A 75 2.22 9.79 -16.57
CA ASN A 75 2.90 10.90 -17.24
C ASN A 75 4.43 10.70 -17.31
N ASP A 76 4.95 9.54 -16.91
CA ASP A 76 6.38 9.23 -16.97
C ASP A 76 6.80 8.99 -18.43
N THR A 77 7.74 9.80 -18.92
CA THR A 77 8.28 9.71 -20.27
C THR A 77 9.11 8.45 -20.51
N HIS A 78 9.63 7.85 -19.44
CA HIS A 78 10.42 6.61 -19.47
C HIS A 78 9.56 5.35 -19.36
N LEU A 79 8.25 5.47 -19.12
CA LEU A 79 7.38 4.31 -18.89
C LEU A 79 7.36 3.33 -20.08
N ASP A 80 7.41 3.85 -21.30
CA ASP A 80 7.41 3.05 -22.54
C ASP A 80 8.81 2.71 -23.07
N MET A 81 9.87 3.19 -22.41
CA MET A 81 11.24 2.84 -22.79
C MET A 81 11.60 1.43 -22.32
N ASN A 82 12.25 0.68 -23.21
CA ASN A 82 12.74 -0.67 -22.95
C ASN A 82 14.14 -0.61 -22.32
N GLU A 83 14.18 -0.21 -21.06
CA GLU A 83 15.41 -0.17 -20.26
C GLU A 83 15.34 -1.21 -19.15
N PRO A 84 16.24 -2.22 -19.15
CA PRO A 84 16.21 -3.28 -18.16
C PRO A 84 16.62 -2.76 -16.79
N ARG A 85 15.91 -3.22 -15.74
CA ARG A 85 16.26 -2.94 -14.35
C ARG A 85 17.57 -3.63 -13.95
N GLU A 86 18.29 -3.00 -13.03
CA GLU A 86 19.46 -3.60 -12.40
C GLU A 86 19.06 -4.34 -11.14
N TYR A 87 19.47 -5.60 -11.02
CA TYR A 87 19.22 -6.47 -9.88
C TYR A 87 20.52 -6.72 -9.12
N ILE A 88 20.39 -6.96 -7.82
CA ILE A 88 21.51 -7.28 -6.95
C ILE A 88 21.08 -8.24 -5.85
N PHE A 89 21.97 -9.18 -5.50
CA PHE A 89 21.67 -10.22 -4.52
C PHE A 89 22.63 -10.17 -3.35
N TYR A 90 22.07 -9.96 -2.16
CA TYR A 90 22.78 -9.69 -0.92
C TYR A 90 22.45 -10.72 0.16
N ALA A 91 23.41 -10.95 1.07
CA ALA A 91 23.14 -11.47 2.40
C ALA A 91 23.24 -10.29 3.39
N SER A 92 22.14 -9.98 4.09
CA SER A 92 22.06 -8.86 5.03
C SER A 92 22.02 -9.40 6.46
N PRO A 93 22.82 -8.88 7.40
CA PRO A 93 22.68 -9.23 8.80
C PRO A 93 21.38 -8.63 9.36
N THR A 94 20.75 -9.34 10.28
CA THR A 94 19.57 -8.92 11.04
C THR A 94 19.84 -9.02 12.54
N GLY A 95 18.93 -8.46 13.34
CA GLY A 95 19.02 -8.53 14.79
C GLY A 95 20.08 -7.60 15.42
N PRO A 96 20.76 -8.04 16.49
CA PRO A 96 21.64 -7.16 17.27
C PRO A 96 22.86 -6.64 16.49
N LEU A 97 23.48 -7.47 15.64
CA LEU A 97 24.60 -7.01 14.79
C LEU A 97 24.18 -5.89 13.83
N LEU A 98 22.98 -5.98 13.24
CA LEU A 98 22.46 -4.91 12.37
C LEU A 98 22.37 -3.58 13.14
N THR A 99 21.91 -3.62 14.39
CA THR A 99 21.82 -2.44 15.24
C THR A 99 23.20 -1.83 15.49
N GLN A 100 24.22 -2.65 15.81
CA GLN A 100 25.59 -2.19 15.97
C GLN A 100 26.15 -1.54 14.69
N LEU A 101 25.90 -2.14 13.53
CA LEU A 101 26.36 -1.61 12.24
C LEU A 101 25.70 -0.27 11.89
N LEU A 102 24.39 -0.12 12.17
CA LEU A 102 23.67 1.14 11.95
C LEU A 102 24.17 2.24 12.90
N GLU A 103 24.46 1.93 14.17
CA GLU A 103 25.05 2.88 15.10
C GLU A 103 26.46 3.32 14.64
N PHE A 104 27.28 2.37 14.17
CA PHE A 104 28.58 2.67 13.58
C PHE A 104 28.44 3.60 12.36
N TRP A 105 27.45 3.40 11.49
CA TRP A 105 27.23 4.28 10.34
C TRP A 105 26.86 5.71 10.76
N GLU A 106 25.98 5.87 11.73
CA GLU A 106 25.62 7.19 12.23
C GLU A 106 26.83 7.92 12.86
N LYS A 107 27.67 7.20 13.61
CA LYS A 107 28.92 7.76 14.17
C LYS A 107 29.94 8.08 13.07
N SER A 108 30.17 7.16 12.13
CA SER A 108 31.16 7.34 11.05
C SER A 108 30.75 8.42 10.05
N LYS A 109 29.45 8.62 9.80
CA LYS A 109 28.93 9.74 9.00
C LYS A 109 29.22 11.10 9.63
N LYS A 110 29.14 11.21 10.97
CA LYS A 110 29.50 12.44 11.70
C LYS A 110 31.00 12.74 11.66
N VAL A 111 31.84 11.71 11.64
CA VAL A 111 33.31 11.83 11.67
C VAL A 111 33.91 12.02 10.28
N SER A 112 33.53 11.17 9.32
CA SER A 112 34.11 11.11 7.97
C SER A 112 33.30 11.86 6.90
N GLY A 113 32.12 12.36 7.27
CA GLY A 113 31.12 12.79 6.28
C GLY A 113 30.56 11.59 5.51
N TRP A 114 30.02 11.85 4.32
CA TRP A 114 29.45 10.82 3.47
C TRP A 114 30.55 10.03 2.73
N ASN A 115 30.96 8.89 3.29
CA ASN A 115 31.77 7.89 2.59
C ASN A 115 30.92 6.92 1.74
N GLY A 116 31.56 6.09 0.91
CA GLY A 116 30.86 5.22 -0.04
C GLY A 116 29.97 4.13 0.60
N ALA A 117 30.25 3.72 1.83
CA ALA A 117 29.49 2.66 2.51
C ALA A 117 28.08 3.11 2.87
N HIS A 118 27.85 4.41 3.07
CA HIS A 118 26.53 4.97 3.42
C HIS A 118 25.48 4.89 2.30
N ASN A 119 25.88 4.52 1.07
CA ASN A 119 24.94 4.41 -0.05
C ASN A 119 24.10 3.13 0.01
N TYR A 120 24.49 2.15 0.84
CA TYR A 120 23.92 0.81 0.88
C TYR A 120 23.66 0.38 2.32
N PRO A 121 22.67 -0.49 2.59
CA PRO A 121 22.51 -1.10 3.91
C PRO A 121 23.70 -2.02 4.21
N PRO A 122 23.91 -2.45 5.47
CA PRO A 122 24.85 -3.53 5.76
C PRO A 122 24.48 -4.80 5.00
N HIS A 123 25.45 -5.27 4.22
CA HIS A 123 25.25 -6.41 3.34
C HIS A 123 26.58 -7.06 3.01
N ILE A 124 26.48 -8.31 2.56
CA ILE A 124 27.52 -9.06 1.87
C ILE A 124 27.03 -9.25 0.43
N THR A 125 27.84 -8.82 -0.53
CA THR A 125 27.52 -8.99 -1.95
C THR A 125 27.72 -10.44 -2.38
N LEU A 126 26.65 -11.13 -2.77
CA LEU A 126 26.71 -12.49 -3.32
C LEU A 126 26.77 -12.48 -4.84
N VAL A 127 25.99 -11.60 -5.46
CA VAL A 127 25.99 -11.34 -6.90
C VAL A 127 25.96 -9.84 -7.09
N SER A 128 26.90 -9.31 -7.87
CA SER A 128 27.00 -7.87 -8.18
C SER A 128 25.85 -7.42 -9.10
N PHE A 129 25.73 -6.11 -9.34
CA PHE A 129 24.69 -5.57 -10.21
C PHE A 129 24.68 -6.25 -11.59
N PHE A 130 23.51 -6.69 -12.02
CA PHE A 130 23.28 -7.26 -13.35
C PHE A 130 21.97 -6.76 -13.92
N LYS A 131 21.88 -6.66 -15.25
CA LYS A 131 20.68 -6.22 -15.95
C LYS A 131 19.82 -7.40 -16.36
N ALA A 132 18.52 -7.30 -16.17
CA ALA A 132 17.55 -8.29 -16.63
C ALA A 132 16.26 -7.62 -17.11
N GLN A 133 15.58 -8.30 -18.03
CA GLN A 133 14.30 -7.85 -18.59
C GLN A 133 13.19 -7.95 -17.53
N ASP A 134 12.18 -7.09 -17.64
CA ASP A 134 11.09 -7.01 -16.66
C ASP A 134 10.27 -8.32 -16.58
N GLU A 135 10.18 -9.08 -17.68
CA GLU A 135 9.57 -10.41 -17.74
C GLU A 135 10.23 -11.42 -16.81
N SER A 136 11.55 -11.28 -16.59
CA SER A 136 12.33 -12.22 -15.79
C SER A 136 12.21 -11.95 -14.29
N SER A 137 11.67 -10.81 -13.88
CA SER A 137 11.60 -10.38 -12.46
C SER A 137 11.08 -11.46 -11.51
N LEU A 138 9.96 -12.09 -11.84
CA LEU A 138 9.37 -13.16 -11.02
C LEU A 138 10.24 -14.42 -10.99
N GLN A 139 10.86 -14.77 -12.12
CA GLN A 139 11.77 -15.92 -12.19
C GLN A 139 13.03 -15.69 -11.34
N LEU A 140 13.58 -14.47 -11.37
CA LEU A 140 14.73 -14.06 -10.56
C LEU A 140 14.42 -14.18 -9.05
N ALA A 141 13.23 -13.76 -8.63
CA ALA A 141 12.79 -13.88 -7.24
C ALA A 141 12.63 -15.35 -6.81
N LYS A 142 12.03 -16.20 -7.68
CA LYS A 142 11.87 -17.64 -7.42
C LYS A 142 13.21 -18.38 -7.37
N ALA A 143 14.18 -17.98 -8.19
CA ALA A 143 15.50 -18.59 -8.22
C ALA A 143 16.26 -18.44 -6.88
N VAL A 144 15.95 -17.43 -6.06
CA VAL A 144 16.54 -17.30 -4.71
C VAL A 144 16.14 -18.48 -3.83
N LYS A 145 14.83 -18.79 -3.75
CA LYS A 145 14.31 -19.92 -2.96
C LYS A 145 14.89 -21.25 -3.42
N ASN A 146 14.83 -21.49 -4.72
CA ASN A 146 15.40 -22.69 -5.33
C ASN A 146 16.91 -22.79 -5.10
N ALA A 147 17.67 -21.69 -5.08
CA ALA A 147 19.10 -21.72 -4.84
C ALA A 147 19.43 -22.18 -3.41
N VAL A 148 18.69 -21.68 -2.42
CA VAL A 148 18.84 -22.08 -1.01
C VAL A 148 18.45 -23.53 -0.80
N GLU A 149 17.28 -23.95 -1.31
CA GLU A 149 16.78 -25.33 -1.20
C GLU A 149 17.75 -26.35 -1.81
N ASN A 150 18.42 -26.00 -2.91
CA ASN A 150 19.39 -26.88 -3.56
C ASN A 150 20.74 -26.98 -2.82
N VAL A 151 21.14 -25.96 -2.06
CA VAL A 151 22.40 -25.98 -1.30
C VAL A 151 22.22 -26.71 0.03
N GLY A 152 21.03 -26.65 0.62
CA GLY A 152 20.69 -27.34 1.86
C GLY A 152 21.05 -26.54 3.12
N GLU A 153 21.13 -27.24 4.25
CA GLU A 153 21.23 -26.65 5.59
C GLU A 153 22.52 -25.82 5.79
N PRO A 154 22.44 -24.71 6.54
CA PRO A 154 23.59 -23.91 6.92
C PRO A 154 24.50 -24.66 7.90
N PRO A 155 25.78 -24.26 8.06
CA PRO A 155 26.64 -24.80 9.11
C PRO A 155 26.07 -24.59 10.51
N ASN A 156 26.23 -25.57 11.42
CA ASN A 156 25.69 -25.56 12.80
C ASN A 156 26.37 -24.56 13.77
N CYS A 157 27.25 -23.69 13.27
CA CYS A 157 27.96 -22.69 14.05
C CYS A 157 27.41 -21.28 13.75
N PRO A 158 27.42 -20.36 14.74
CA PRO A 158 26.99 -18.98 14.49
C PRO A 158 27.98 -18.28 13.55
N LEU A 159 27.44 -17.54 12.58
CA LEU A 159 28.21 -16.87 11.54
C LEU A 159 29.18 -15.84 12.17
N LYS A 160 30.48 -16.12 12.09
CA LYS A 160 31.53 -15.25 12.64
C LYS A 160 32.06 -14.27 11.60
N VAL A 161 32.26 -13.04 12.04
CA VAL A 161 32.85 -11.96 11.26
C VAL A 161 34.12 -11.43 11.93
N GLU A 162 35.14 -11.15 11.12
CA GLU A 162 36.44 -10.63 11.57
C GLU A 162 36.73 -9.28 10.91
N PRO A 163 37.19 -8.28 11.66
CA PRO A 163 37.47 -6.97 11.08
C PRO A 163 38.76 -7.00 10.28
N TYR A 164 38.75 -6.32 9.15
CA TYR A 164 39.91 -6.02 8.35
C TYR A 164 39.97 -4.52 8.12
N ILE A 165 41.11 -3.93 8.44
CA ILE A 165 41.33 -2.49 8.39
C ILE A 165 42.57 -2.22 7.55
N SER A 166 42.40 -1.42 6.51
CA SER A 166 43.47 -0.93 5.63
C SER A 166 43.29 0.58 5.41
N GLN A 167 44.32 1.25 4.88
CA GLN A 167 44.31 2.72 4.74
C GLN A 167 43.14 3.26 3.89
N ASN A 168 42.61 2.48 2.94
CA ASN A 168 41.56 2.91 2.02
C ASN A 168 40.25 2.10 2.14
N PHE A 169 40.22 1.10 3.02
CA PHE A 169 39.10 0.17 3.12
C PHE A 169 39.02 -0.45 4.52
N MET A 170 37.82 -0.45 5.10
CA MET A 170 37.48 -1.12 6.35
C MET A 170 36.27 -2.02 6.11
N GLY A 171 36.33 -3.26 6.56
CA GLY A 171 35.25 -4.22 6.38
C GLY A 171 35.28 -5.37 7.38
N LEU A 172 34.18 -6.11 7.45
CA LEU A 172 34.06 -7.33 8.26
C LEU A 172 34.02 -8.54 7.33
N PHE A 173 35.03 -9.41 7.39
CA PHE A 173 35.15 -10.60 6.56
C PHE A 173 34.55 -11.80 7.26
N LEU A 174 33.93 -12.69 6.48
CA LEU A 174 33.43 -13.97 6.99
C LEU A 174 34.57 -14.97 7.18
N SER A 175 34.43 -15.86 8.15
CA SER A 175 35.27 -17.06 8.22
C SER A 175 35.04 -17.98 7.01
N ASP A 176 36.05 -18.77 6.64
CA ASP A 176 36.04 -19.59 5.42
C ASP A 176 34.84 -20.56 5.34
N GLU A 177 34.45 -21.18 6.45
CA GLU A 177 33.35 -22.17 6.50
C GLU A 177 32.00 -21.58 6.08
N HIS A 178 31.66 -20.39 6.59
CA HIS A 178 30.42 -19.70 6.24
C HIS A 178 30.52 -19.00 4.88
N ALA A 179 31.72 -18.51 4.54
CA ALA A 179 31.95 -17.93 3.22
C ALA A 179 31.69 -18.98 2.13
N ASP A 180 32.12 -20.22 2.32
CA ASP A 180 31.91 -21.29 1.35
C ASP A 180 30.45 -21.72 1.22
N TYR A 181 29.66 -21.67 2.29
CA TYR A 181 28.21 -21.87 2.22
C TYR A 181 27.53 -20.80 1.35
N LEU A 182 27.78 -19.51 1.63
CA LEU A 182 27.19 -18.41 0.85
C LEU A 182 27.68 -18.37 -0.60
N LYS A 183 28.95 -18.73 -0.86
CA LYS A 183 29.48 -18.89 -2.23
C LYS A 183 28.73 -19.98 -2.99
N ARG A 184 28.40 -21.12 -2.36
CA ARG A 184 27.60 -22.19 -2.99
C ARG A 184 26.21 -21.68 -3.39
N ILE A 185 25.56 -20.90 -2.53
CA ILE A 185 24.26 -20.27 -2.84
C ILE A 185 24.40 -19.32 -4.03
N ALA A 186 25.41 -18.45 -4.03
CA ALA A 186 25.67 -17.53 -5.14
C ALA A 186 25.89 -18.27 -6.47
N VAL A 187 26.73 -19.31 -6.47
CA VAL A 187 27.00 -20.14 -7.66
C VAL A 187 25.73 -20.83 -8.15
N GLN A 188 24.92 -21.38 -7.24
CA GLN A 188 23.68 -22.06 -7.60
C GLN A 188 22.63 -21.09 -8.15
N TYR A 189 22.53 -19.88 -7.58
CA TYR A 189 21.68 -18.81 -8.09
C TYR A 189 22.10 -18.40 -9.51
N VAL A 190 23.39 -18.13 -9.71
CA VAL A 190 23.94 -17.77 -11.04
C VAL A 190 23.66 -18.88 -12.04
N LYS A 191 23.83 -20.15 -11.68
CA LYS A 191 23.54 -21.29 -12.56
C LYS A 191 22.07 -21.35 -13.01
N GLN A 192 21.13 -20.99 -12.15
CA GLN A 192 19.70 -21.01 -12.47
C GLN A 192 19.25 -19.82 -13.32
N VAL A 193 19.90 -18.67 -13.15
CA VAL A 193 19.51 -17.41 -13.80
C VAL A 193 20.29 -17.15 -15.09
N SER A 194 21.50 -17.69 -15.22
CA SER A 194 22.35 -17.51 -16.40
C SER A 194 21.62 -17.99 -17.65
N SER A 195 21.45 -17.07 -18.60
CA SER A 195 20.82 -17.32 -19.89
C SER A 195 21.56 -16.54 -20.97
N ALA A 196 21.25 -16.78 -22.24
CA ALA A 196 21.90 -16.06 -23.35
C ALA A 196 21.77 -14.52 -23.28
N SER A 197 20.84 -14.01 -22.46
CA SER A 197 20.57 -12.57 -22.28
C SER A 197 21.08 -11.99 -20.96
N ILE A 198 21.57 -12.82 -20.03
CA ILE A 198 22.03 -12.41 -18.70
C ILE A 198 23.40 -13.01 -18.44
N ASN A 199 24.45 -12.19 -18.48
CA ASN A 199 25.80 -12.59 -18.10
C ASN A 199 26.03 -12.27 -16.61
N LEU A 200 26.28 -13.31 -15.82
CA LEU A 200 26.35 -13.24 -14.36
C LEU A 200 27.63 -13.91 -13.89
N GLU A 201 28.35 -13.24 -13.00
CA GLU A 201 29.50 -13.83 -12.31
C GLU A 201 29.19 -13.89 -10.80
N PRO A 202 29.31 -15.06 -10.16
CA PRO A 202 29.13 -15.16 -8.72
C PRO A 202 30.28 -14.44 -8.03
N HIS A 203 29.99 -13.66 -6.98
CA HIS A 203 31.02 -13.00 -6.21
C HIS A 203 31.69 -14.01 -5.26
N VAL A 204 32.72 -14.69 -5.77
CA VAL A 204 33.43 -15.76 -5.04
C VAL A 204 34.65 -15.28 -4.25
N LYS A 205 35.04 -14.01 -4.43
CA LYS A 205 36.20 -13.42 -3.73
C LYS A 205 35.77 -12.94 -2.35
N SER A 206 36.55 -13.29 -1.33
CA SER A 206 36.51 -12.81 0.07
C SER A 206 35.22 -12.04 0.46
N LEU A 207 34.19 -12.78 0.89
CA LEU A 207 32.90 -12.22 1.29
C LEU A 207 33.04 -11.34 2.53
N HIS A 208 32.51 -10.13 2.45
CA HIS A 208 32.66 -9.12 3.51
C HIS A 208 31.49 -8.14 3.56
N ILE A 209 31.28 -7.54 4.72
CA ILE A 209 30.50 -6.32 4.91
C ILE A 209 31.45 -5.14 4.78
N THR A 210 31.11 -4.17 3.95
CA THR A 210 31.89 -2.93 3.85
C THR A 210 31.45 -1.95 4.93
N LEU A 211 32.38 -1.51 5.78
CA LEU A 211 32.13 -0.52 6.83
C LEU A 211 32.43 0.90 6.35
N ALA A 212 33.58 1.08 5.69
CA ALA A 212 33.99 2.37 5.16
C ALA A 212 34.97 2.18 3.99
N TYR A 213 34.79 2.98 2.94
CA TYR A 213 35.72 3.10 1.82
C TYR A 213 35.54 4.47 1.16
N HIS A 214 36.52 4.90 0.37
CA HIS A 214 36.56 6.25 -0.23
C HIS A 214 36.43 7.38 0.81
N PHE A 215 37.15 7.26 1.93
CA PHE A 215 37.26 8.31 2.97
C PHE A 215 38.64 8.99 2.91
N ASP A 216 38.75 10.21 3.44
CA ASP A 216 40.02 10.94 3.53
C ASP A 216 40.97 10.21 4.52
N VAL A 217 42.24 10.07 4.17
CA VAL A 217 43.25 9.44 5.03
C VAL A 217 43.33 10.10 6.42
N LYS A 218 43.00 11.39 6.54
CA LYS A 218 42.97 12.11 7.82
C LYS A 218 41.97 11.56 8.83
N VAL A 219 40.87 10.96 8.37
CA VAL A 219 39.83 10.39 9.26
C VAL A 219 40.08 8.92 9.59
N TYR A 220 41.16 8.33 9.06
CA TYR A 220 41.49 6.91 9.25
C TYR A 220 41.56 6.51 10.73
N ASP A 221 42.33 7.23 11.55
CA ASP A 221 42.53 6.86 12.97
C ASP A 221 41.22 6.94 13.75
N ALA A 222 40.37 7.92 13.43
CA ALA A 222 39.06 8.09 14.07
C ALA A 222 38.08 6.98 13.66
N LEU A 223 38.06 6.60 12.37
CA LEU A 223 37.26 5.49 11.89
C LEU A 223 37.74 4.15 12.47
N LYS A 224 39.06 3.95 12.57
CA LYS A 224 39.63 2.77 13.19
C LYS A 224 39.19 2.64 14.65
N ALA A 225 39.24 3.73 15.42
CA ALA A 225 38.79 3.74 16.81
C ALA A 225 37.30 3.36 16.94
N LEU A 226 36.44 3.80 16.01
CA LEU A 226 35.02 3.41 15.99
C LEU A 226 34.82 1.91 15.68
N VAL A 227 35.65 1.33 14.80
CA VAL A 227 35.61 -0.12 14.54
C VAL A 227 36.06 -0.90 15.78
N ASP A 228 37.09 -0.42 16.48
CA ASP A 228 37.57 -1.01 17.73
C ASP A 228 36.50 -0.91 18.86
N GLU A 229 35.76 0.21 18.95
CA GLU A 229 34.65 0.41 19.92
C GLU A 229 33.48 -0.55 19.70
N MET A 230 33.22 -0.95 18.45
CA MET A 230 32.14 -1.86 18.09
C MET A 230 32.37 -3.30 18.60
N GLN A 231 33.59 -3.64 19.01
CA GLN A 231 33.91 -4.98 19.48
C GLN A 231 33.50 -5.22 20.95
N PRO A 232 32.95 -6.39 21.31
CA PRO A 232 32.74 -7.57 20.47
C PRO A 232 31.49 -7.48 19.59
N PHE A 233 31.57 -8.10 18.40
CA PHE A 233 30.42 -8.23 17.50
C PHE A 233 29.37 -9.15 18.10
N GLN A 234 28.12 -8.68 18.12
CA GLN A 234 26.99 -9.47 18.57
C GLN A 234 26.61 -10.56 17.56
N GLN A 235 25.87 -11.56 18.01
CA GLN A 235 25.34 -12.60 17.14
C GLN A 235 24.40 -11.99 16.10
N ALA A 236 24.53 -12.46 14.86
CA ALA A 236 23.74 -12.01 13.73
C ALA A 236 22.90 -13.17 13.20
N GLU A 237 21.64 -12.86 12.94
CA GLU A 237 20.83 -13.61 11.99
C GLU A 237 21.10 -13.07 10.58
N TRP A 238 20.72 -13.83 9.55
CA TRP A 238 21.04 -13.47 8.18
C TRP A 238 19.87 -13.68 7.27
N GLU A 239 19.60 -12.67 6.43
CA GLU A 239 18.60 -12.75 5.38
C GLU A 239 19.22 -12.58 3.99
N LEU A 240 18.86 -13.47 3.08
CA LEU A 240 19.13 -13.36 1.66
C LEU A 240 18.09 -12.45 1.01
N ARG A 241 18.53 -11.36 0.39
CA ARG A 241 17.66 -10.33 -0.17
C ARG A 241 18.02 -10.03 -1.63
N LEU A 242 17.02 -10.14 -2.51
CA LEU A 242 17.11 -9.73 -3.91
C LEU A 242 16.47 -8.36 -4.08
N TYR A 243 17.27 -7.38 -4.50
CA TYR A 243 16.82 -6.03 -4.78
C TYR A 243 16.87 -5.75 -6.28
N SER A 244 16.07 -4.78 -6.71
CA SER A 244 16.24 -4.11 -8.00
C SER A 244 16.24 -2.60 -7.84
N ARG A 245 16.95 -1.90 -8.70
CA ARG A 245 17.00 -0.44 -8.70
C ARG A 245 16.86 0.15 -10.09
N ASP A 246 16.55 1.44 -10.08
CA ASP A 246 16.88 2.34 -11.18
C ASP A 246 18.32 2.88 -10.93
N PRO A 247 19.21 2.90 -11.94
CA PRO A 247 20.60 3.31 -11.75
C PRO A 247 20.80 4.81 -11.51
N ARG A 248 19.74 5.64 -11.59
CA ARG A 248 19.83 7.08 -11.35
C ARG A 248 20.04 7.41 -9.86
N PHE A 249 20.82 8.45 -9.57
CA PHE A 249 21.08 8.90 -8.19
C PHE A 249 19.83 9.45 -7.52
N VAL A 250 19.71 9.21 -6.21
CA VAL A 250 18.49 9.47 -5.45
C VAL A 250 18.72 10.53 -4.37
N TYR A 251 17.79 11.47 -4.29
CA TYR A 251 17.70 12.48 -3.25
C TYR A 251 16.34 12.39 -2.57
N LYS A 252 16.27 12.68 -1.27
CA LYS A 252 15.03 12.65 -0.50
C LYS A 252 14.45 14.05 -0.35
N VAL A 253 13.16 14.22 -0.59
CA VAL A 253 12.44 15.47 -0.39
C VAL A 253 12.25 15.73 1.10
N THR A 254 12.80 16.85 1.58
CA THR A 254 12.69 17.29 2.99
C THR A 254 11.62 18.35 3.21
N GLN A 255 11.15 18.99 2.13
CA GLN A 255 10.11 20.01 2.18
C GLN A 255 9.19 19.92 0.96
N GLY A 256 7.88 20.05 1.18
CA GLY A 256 6.90 20.07 0.09
C GLY A 256 6.97 21.37 -0.72
N TYR A 257 6.70 21.28 -2.02
CA TYR A 257 6.72 22.41 -2.94
C TYR A 257 5.61 22.31 -3.99
N GLU A 258 4.83 23.37 -4.12
CA GLU A 258 3.80 23.52 -5.15
C GLU A 258 4.39 24.27 -6.36
N PRO A 259 4.32 23.70 -7.58
CA PRO A 259 4.81 24.33 -8.80
C PRO A 259 4.12 25.67 -9.09
N LYS A 260 4.91 26.70 -9.41
CA LYS A 260 4.43 28.01 -9.87
C LYS A 260 4.47 28.16 -11.37
N ALA A 261 5.34 27.41 -12.04
CA ALA A 261 5.46 27.35 -13.49
C ALA A 261 5.29 25.90 -13.99
N ASN A 262 4.97 25.75 -15.28
CA ASN A 262 4.64 24.45 -15.88
C ASN A 262 5.85 23.50 -16.02
N ASP A 263 7.05 24.04 -15.91
CA ASP A 263 8.32 23.32 -15.95
C ASP A 263 8.86 22.98 -14.55
N GLU A 264 8.18 23.42 -13.49
CA GLU A 264 8.52 23.10 -12.10
C GLU A 264 7.90 21.78 -11.64
N LEU A 265 8.64 21.02 -10.83
CA LEU A 265 8.23 19.74 -10.29
C LEU A 265 7.55 19.90 -8.93
N GLU A 266 6.40 19.25 -8.75
CA GLU A 266 5.73 19.16 -7.45
C GLU A 266 6.55 18.27 -6.52
N LEU A 267 6.88 18.79 -5.33
CA LEU A 267 7.61 18.02 -4.32
C LEU A 267 6.66 17.58 -3.21
N VAL A 268 6.52 16.28 -3.05
CA VAL A 268 5.79 15.66 -1.94
C VAL A 268 6.78 15.30 -0.84
N LEU A 269 6.49 15.71 0.39
CA LEU A 269 7.35 15.43 1.54
C LEU A 269 7.59 13.91 1.68
N GLY A 270 8.86 13.49 1.70
CA GLY A 270 9.24 12.09 1.81
C GLY A 270 9.36 11.34 0.47
N ASP A 271 9.05 11.99 -0.67
CA ASP A 271 9.36 11.44 -2.00
C ASP A 271 10.87 11.34 -2.23
N TYR A 272 11.25 10.54 -3.21
CA TYR A 272 12.60 10.43 -3.74
C TYR A 272 12.67 11.06 -5.12
N ILE A 273 13.72 11.83 -5.40
CA ILE A 273 13.94 12.47 -6.69
C ILE A 273 15.20 11.88 -7.30
N TYR A 274 15.08 11.45 -8.55
CA TYR A 274 16.21 11.07 -9.38
C TYR A 274 16.86 12.32 -9.96
N ILE A 275 18.14 12.54 -9.66
CA ILE A 275 18.90 13.71 -10.13
C ILE A 275 20.17 13.22 -10.82
N LYS A 276 20.53 13.79 -11.96
CA LYS A 276 21.80 13.48 -12.64
C LYS A 276 22.96 14.22 -11.98
N GLU A 277 24.09 13.54 -11.78
CA GLU A 277 25.27 14.11 -11.11
C GLU A 277 25.83 15.36 -11.82
N GLU A 278 25.73 15.39 -13.15
CA GLU A 278 26.13 16.52 -14.00
C GLU A 278 25.35 17.81 -13.68
N GLU A 279 24.09 17.67 -13.27
CA GLU A 279 23.24 18.80 -12.96
C GLU A 279 23.63 19.45 -11.63
N ILE A 280 23.95 18.63 -10.62
CA ILE A 280 24.34 19.10 -9.29
C ILE A 280 25.54 20.06 -9.36
N ASN A 281 26.49 19.75 -10.23
CA ASN A 281 27.71 20.54 -10.40
C ASN A 281 27.56 21.75 -11.34
N SER A 282 26.45 21.84 -12.09
CA SER A 282 26.26 22.89 -13.12
C SER A 282 25.27 23.99 -12.71
N THR A 283 24.48 23.81 -11.65
CA THR A 283 23.54 24.85 -11.19
C THR A 283 24.27 26.06 -10.60
N THR A 284 23.78 27.25 -10.94
CA THR A 284 24.27 28.53 -10.38
C THR A 284 23.19 29.28 -9.61
N ASP A 285 21.92 28.94 -9.85
CA ASP A 285 20.71 29.55 -9.28
C ASP A 285 20.03 28.67 -8.22
N GLY A 286 20.53 27.46 -7.99
CA GLY A 286 20.03 26.52 -6.98
C GLY A 286 18.83 25.67 -7.42
N TRP A 287 18.49 25.66 -8.71
CA TRP A 287 17.44 24.82 -9.28
C TRP A 287 18.01 23.64 -10.05
N LEU A 288 17.51 22.43 -9.76
CA LEU A 288 17.94 21.18 -10.39
C LEU A 288 16.80 20.59 -11.21
N HIS A 289 17.09 19.98 -12.34
CA HIS A 289 16.12 19.14 -13.02
C HIS A 289 16.19 17.71 -12.44
N GLY A 290 15.03 17.14 -12.17
CA GLY A 290 14.93 15.82 -11.58
C GLY A 290 13.62 15.13 -11.90
N THR A 291 13.58 13.83 -11.63
CA THR A 291 12.40 12.99 -11.86
C THR A 291 11.87 12.45 -10.53
N SER A 292 10.61 12.68 -10.21
CA SER A 292 9.98 12.11 -9.01
C SER A 292 9.90 10.58 -9.10
N TRP A 293 10.28 9.89 -8.03
CA TRP A 293 10.19 8.44 -7.91
C TRP A 293 8.74 7.98 -7.74
N LEU A 294 7.91 8.75 -7.05
CA LEU A 294 6.50 8.44 -6.84
C LEU A 294 5.66 8.58 -8.12
N THR A 295 5.99 9.55 -8.98
CA THR A 295 5.14 9.91 -10.13
C THR A 295 5.79 9.73 -11.49
N GLY A 296 7.12 9.54 -11.54
CA GLY A 296 7.90 9.50 -12.78
C GLY A 296 7.91 10.80 -13.58
N VAL A 297 7.30 11.88 -13.07
CA VAL A 297 7.28 13.20 -13.72
C VAL A 297 8.62 13.88 -13.53
N SER A 298 9.12 14.51 -14.59
CA SER A 298 10.37 15.29 -14.56
C SER A 298 10.09 16.79 -14.62
N GLY A 299 10.88 17.58 -13.90
CA GLY A 299 10.76 19.04 -13.85
C GLY A 299 11.86 19.68 -13.01
N TYR A 300 11.84 21.00 -12.93
CA TYR A 300 12.78 21.77 -12.11
C TYR A 300 12.32 21.84 -10.65
N LEU A 301 13.26 21.63 -9.73
CA LEU A 301 13.03 21.68 -8.30
C LEU A 301 14.10 22.51 -7.58
N PRO A 302 13.77 23.17 -6.45
CA PRO A 302 14.77 23.81 -5.61
C PRO A 302 15.66 22.77 -4.93
N ALA A 303 16.98 22.84 -5.17
CA ALA A 303 17.95 21.89 -4.61
C ALA A 303 17.88 21.83 -3.07
N VAL A 304 17.63 22.98 -2.44
CA VAL A 304 17.55 23.16 -0.98
C VAL A 304 16.42 22.36 -0.31
N TYR A 305 15.43 21.90 -1.07
CA TYR A 305 14.31 21.08 -0.56
C TYR A 305 14.57 19.58 -0.67
N THR A 306 15.79 19.21 -1.10
CA THR A 306 16.22 17.83 -1.20
C THR A 306 17.51 17.61 -0.43
N LEU A 307 17.67 16.40 0.08
CA LEU A 307 18.85 15.96 0.80
C LEU A 307 19.39 14.68 0.17
N ARG A 308 20.72 14.57 0.06
CA ARG A 308 21.36 13.33 -0.35
C ARG A 308 20.95 12.20 0.60
N THR A 309 20.45 11.10 0.04
CA THR A 309 20.01 9.90 0.77
C THR A 309 20.75 8.67 0.26
N ALA A 310 20.61 7.54 0.94
CA ALA A 310 21.23 6.30 0.49
C ALA A 310 20.52 5.83 -0.80
N GLU A 311 21.29 5.40 -1.80
CA GLU A 311 20.69 4.90 -3.06
C GLU A 311 19.73 3.73 -2.80
N SER A 312 20.05 2.91 -1.80
CA SER A 312 19.24 1.78 -1.39
C SER A 312 17.84 2.12 -0.90
N ASP A 313 17.57 3.37 -0.51
CA ASP A 313 16.26 3.77 0.01
C ASP A 313 15.16 3.73 -1.06
N ALA A 314 15.54 3.84 -2.34
CA ALA A 314 14.62 3.76 -3.48
C ALA A 314 14.58 2.38 -4.14
N TRP A 315 15.28 1.39 -3.59
CA TRP A 315 15.34 0.05 -4.19
C TRP A 315 14.08 -0.76 -3.90
N THR A 316 13.69 -1.56 -4.87
CA THR A 316 12.58 -2.50 -4.75
C THR A 316 13.10 -3.84 -4.25
N LEU A 317 12.60 -4.29 -3.10
CA LEU A 317 12.82 -5.66 -2.61
C LEU A 317 11.86 -6.64 -3.32
N HIS A 318 12.43 -7.65 -3.99
CA HIS A 318 11.70 -8.71 -4.70
C HIS A 318 11.54 -9.98 -3.86
N ARG A 319 12.55 -10.34 -3.08
CA ARG A 319 12.53 -11.53 -2.22
C ARG A 319 13.43 -11.35 -1.02
N ALA A 320 12.96 -11.78 0.16
CA ALA A 320 13.75 -11.94 1.38
C ALA A 320 13.58 -13.38 1.90
N MET A 321 14.65 -13.98 2.44
CA MET A 321 14.65 -15.31 3.04
C MET A 321 15.65 -15.40 4.19
N SER A 322 15.21 -15.88 5.36
CA SER A 322 16.11 -16.13 6.48
C SER A 322 16.98 -17.39 6.25
N LEU A 323 18.24 -17.34 6.69
CA LEU A 323 19.20 -18.46 6.64
C LEU A 323 19.21 -19.30 7.92
N THR A 324 18.74 -18.78 9.05
CA THR A 324 18.80 -19.45 10.36
C THR A 324 17.42 -19.95 10.75
N SER A 325 17.06 -21.15 10.27
CA SER A 325 16.22 -22.16 10.97
C SER A 325 15.96 -23.34 10.04
N SER A 326 16.39 -24.52 10.48
CA SER A 326 16.08 -25.80 9.87
C SER A 326 14.59 -26.14 10.09
N ASN A 327 13.81 -25.96 9.02
CA ASN A 327 12.65 -26.79 8.65
C ASN A 327 11.32 -26.66 9.45
N SER A 328 10.65 -25.51 9.37
CA SER A 328 9.24 -25.35 8.93
C SER A 328 8.82 -23.87 8.96
N GLY A 329 7.94 -23.42 8.05
CA GLY A 329 7.33 -22.09 8.06
C GLY A 329 7.86 -21.09 7.03
N ASP A 330 7.24 -21.04 5.85
CA ASP A 330 7.45 -19.99 4.84
C ASP A 330 7.48 -18.58 5.45
N CYS A 331 8.53 -17.79 5.18
CA CYS A 331 8.35 -16.35 5.06
C CYS A 331 7.47 -16.10 3.82
N LYS A 332 6.15 -16.16 4.00
CA LYS A 332 5.16 -15.71 3.03
C LYS A 332 5.31 -14.21 2.89
N SER A 333 5.96 -13.78 1.81
CA SER A 333 5.49 -12.60 1.10
C SER A 333 4.01 -12.82 0.81
N GLU A 334 3.14 -11.89 1.19
CA GLU A 334 1.67 -11.97 1.07
C GLU A 334 1.21 -12.32 -0.37
N SER A 335 1.22 -13.61 -0.68
CA SER A 335 0.53 -14.24 -1.79
C SER A 335 0.77 -15.74 -1.61
N ASP A 336 -0.32 -16.47 -1.40
CA ASP A 336 -0.44 -17.93 -1.28
C ASP A 336 -0.60 -18.46 0.16
N SER A 337 -1.84 -18.45 0.63
CA SER A 337 -2.37 -19.53 1.47
C SER A 337 -3.84 -19.80 1.17
N ASN A 338 -4.08 -20.48 0.07
CA ASN A 338 -5.13 -21.49 0.02
C ASN A 338 -4.45 -22.84 0.30
N ASN A 339 -4.43 -23.26 1.56
CA ASN A 339 -4.40 -24.68 1.84
C ASN A 339 -5.19 -24.96 3.11
N ASP A 340 -6.19 -25.83 2.94
CA ASP A 340 -7.15 -26.27 3.94
C ASP A 340 -6.45 -27.08 5.03
N GLY A 341 -6.44 -26.55 6.24
CA GLY A 341 -6.10 -27.28 7.47
C GLY A 341 -7.27 -27.14 8.43
N GLU A 342 -8.20 -28.09 8.37
CA GLU A 342 -9.32 -28.20 9.29
C GLU A 342 -8.79 -28.68 10.66
N MET A 343 -8.66 -27.77 11.63
CA MET A 343 -8.40 -28.13 13.02
C MET A 343 -9.34 -27.34 13.95
N SER A 344 -10.30 -28.08 14.51
CA SER A 344 -11.20 -27.64 15.56
C SER A 344 -10.55 -27.93 16.92
N PHE A 345 -10.20 -26.89 17.67
CA PHE A 345 -9.95 -27.00 19.10
C PHE A 345 -10.76 -25.96 19.87
N PRO A 346 -11.34 -26.32 21.03
CA PRO A 346 -12.22 -25.45 21.78
C PRO A 346 -11.39 -24.42 22.55
N HIS A 347 -11.35 -23.19 22.06
CA HIS A 347 -10.86 -22.06 22.84
C HIS A 347 -11.92 -21.66 23.87
N GLU A 348 -11.58 -21.68 25.15
CA GLU A 348 -12.37 -21.02 26.19
C GLU A 348 -12.42 -19.51 25.90
N ASP A 349 -13.64 -19.07 25.58
CA ASP A 349 -14.23 -17.73 25.55
C ASP A 349 -13.35 -16.47 25.34
N ALA A 350 -12.55 -16.42 24.27
CA ALA A 350 -12.05 -15.15 23.71
C ALA A 350 -13.12 -14.40 22.88
N SER A 351 -14.30 -15.00 22.69
CA SER A 351 -15.39 -14.44 21.89
C SER A 351 -15.97 -13.16 22.53
N MET A 352 -15.97 -13.12 23.87
CA MET A 352 -16.51 -12.03 24.68
C MET A 352 -15.59 -10.81 24.77
N LEU A 353 -14.26 -10.97 24.75
CA LEU A 353 -13.29 -9.87 24.86
C LEU A 353 -13.42 -8.84 23.72
N GLY A 354 -13.58 -9.31 22.48
CA GLY A 354 -13.82 -8.44 21.34
C GLY A 354 -15.23 -7.84 21.33
N ASN A 355 -16.22 -8.52 21.92
CA ASN A 355 -17.58 -8.03 22.07
C ASN A 355 -17.63 -6.90 23.12
N GLU A 356 -16.99 -7.08 24.28
CA GLU A 356 -16.93 -6.11 25.38
C GLU A 356 -16.30 -4.79 24.93
N LYS A 357 -15.09 -4.81 24.33
CA LYS A 357 -14.44 -3.58 23.83
C LYS A 357 -15.24 -2.87 22.74
N SER A 358 -15.88 -3.63 21.84
CA SER A 358 -16.69 -3.06 20.76
C SER A 358 -18.01 -2.49 21.29
N GLN A 359 -18.63 -3.13 22.27
CA GLN A 359 -19.83 -2.65 22.98
C GLN A 359 -19.52 -1.41 23.82
N GLU A 360 -18.38 -1.35 24.48
CA GLU A 360 -17.91 -0.16 25.20
C GLU A 360 -17.70 1.01 24.24
N THR A 361 -16.97 0.78 23.15
CA THR A 361 -16.76 1.79 22.09
C THR A 361 -18.09 2.24 21.48
N PHE A 362 -19.02 1.31 21.23
CA PHE A 362 -20.35 1.62 20.72
C PHE A 362 -21.20 2.41 21.72
N LYS A 363 -21.15 2.08 23.03
CA LYS A 363 -21.84 2.83 24.09
C LYS A 363 -21.26 4.23 24.26
N GLU A 364 -19.94 4.38 24.15
CA GLU A 364 -19.29 5.70 24.14
C GLU A 364 -19.73 6.52 22.92
N TRP A 365 -19.80 5.89 21.75
CA TRP A 365 -20.30 6.52 20.52
C TRP A 365 -21.79 6.86 20.58
N ASP A 366 -22.62 6.00 21.16
CA ASP A 366 -24.07 6.23 21.31
C ASP A 366 -24.33 7.35 22.32
N ASN A 367 -23.63 7.36 23.47
CA ASN A 367 -23.65 8.49 24.39
C ASN A 367 -23.17 9.78 23.72
N TYR A 368 -22.14 9.73 22.88
CA TYR A 368 -21.66 10.86 22.10
C TYR A 368 -22.73 11.37 21.13
N TRP A 369 -23.32 10.50 20.31
CA TRP A 369 -24.35 10.89 19.34
C TRP A 369 -25.60 11.45 20.03
N ASN A 370 -26.01 10.86 21.15
CA ASN A 370 -27.09 11.38 21.98
C ASN A 370 -26.72 12.76 22.55
N THR A 371 -25.50 12.96 23.03
CA THR A 371 -25.03 14.25 23.57
C THR A 371 -24.90 15.33 22.49
N VAL A 372 -24.38 14.98 21.31
CA VAL A 372 -24.25 15.91 20.17
C VAL A 372 -25.63 16.29 19.61
N GLN A 373 -26.57 15.34 19.51
CA GLN A 373 -27.93 15.63 19.08
C GLN A 373 -28.69 16.50 20.10
N LEU A 374 -28.50 16.27 21.40
CA LEU A 374 -29.21 16.99 22.46
C LEU A 374 -28.60 18.38 22.76
N HIS A 375 -27.27 18.55 22.65
CA HIS A 375 -26.59 19.76 23.11
C HIS A 375 -25.98 20.67 22.03
N ARG A 376 -25.95 20.28 20.74
CA ARG A 376 -25.41 21.11 19.63
C ARG A 376 -24.08 21.80 19.98
N THR A 377 -23.16 21.11 20.65
CA THR A 377 -21.85 21.66 21.05
C THR A 377 -20.68 20.79 20.57
N ASP A 378 -19.54 21.46 20.36
CA ASP A 378 -18.38 21.11 19.53
C ASP A 378 -17.66 19.78 19.83
N GLY A 379 -17.35 19.05 18.75
CA GLY A 379 -16.08 18.34 18.48
C GLY A 379 -15.61 17.21 19.41
N ILE A 380 -15.36 16.03 18.82
CA ILE A 380 -14.87 14.78 19.44
C ILE A 380 -13.64 14.89 20.37
N LEU A 381 -12.82 15.95 20.21
CA LEU A 381 -11.59 16.18 20.98
C LEU A 381 -11.82 16.82 22.36
N ASN A 382 -12.92 17.55 22.56
CA ASN A 382 -13.17 18.23 23.84
C ASN A 382 -13.62 17.27 24.95
N VAL A 383 -14.24 16.15 24.58
CA VAL A 383 -14.80 15.18 25.53
C VAL A 383 -13.78 14.12 25.95
N THR A 384 -12.83 13.78 25.08
CA THR A 384 -11.94 12.63 25.30
C THR A 384 -10.58 12.97 25.91
N GLN A 385 -10.09 14.22 25.81
CA GLN A 385 -8.71 14.54 26.22
C GLN A 385 -8.50 15.87 26.98
N GLY A 386 -9.55 16.58 27.41
CA GLY A 386 -9.44 17.75 28.29
C GLY A 386 -8.54 18.89 27.77
N SER A 387 -8.20 18.89 26.49
CA SER A 387 -7.29 19.86 25.87
C SER A 387 -8.00 20.51 24.69
N SER A 388 -8.38 21.77 24.86
CA SER A 388 -9.02 22.59 23.82
C SER A 388 -8.02 22.87 22.69
N ILE A 389 -8.11 22.14 21.59
CA ILE A 389 -7.44 22.49 20.33
C ILE A 389 -8.42 23.32 19.50
N ASP A 390 -8.20 24.63 19.44
CA ASP A 390 -8.98 25.55 18.61
C ASP A 390 -8.54 25.44 17.15
N TRP A 391 -9.26 24.60 16.39
CA TRP A 391 -9.01 24.31 14.98
C TRP A 391 -9.19 25.53 14.05
N ARG A 392 -9.68 26.67 14.56
CA ARG A 392 -9.83 27.90 13.78
C ARG A 392 -8.51 28.54 13.36
N THR A 393 -7.38 28.10 13.91
CA THR A 393 -6.09 28.78 13.72
C THR A 393 -5.19 28.19 12.63
N THR A 394 -5.55 27.03 12.05
CA THR A 394 -4.71 26.33 11.05
C THR A 394 -5.33 26.26 9.65
N ALA A 395 -6.46 26.91 9.42
CA ALA A 395 -6.91 27.17 8.06
C ALA A 395 -6.05 28.28 7.46
N VAL A 396 -5.26 27.89 6.45
CA VAL A 396 -4.53 28.79 5.54
C VAL A 396 -5.45 29.94 5.11
N SER A 397 -4.87 31.14 5.14
CA SER A 397 -5.47 32.41 4.78
C SER A 397 -6.21 32.35 3.44
N ASP A 398 -7.55 32.36 3.48
CA ASP A 398 -8.33 32.96 2.40
C ASP A 398 -9.75 33.37 2.84
N ALA A 399 -10.10 34.58 2.41
CA ALA A 399 -11.40 35.25 2.44
C ALA A 399 -12.13 35.42 3.80
N LYS A 400 -12.36 36.68 4.18
CA LYS A 400 -13.35 37.07 5.20
C LYS A 400 -14.74 36.55 4.79
N GLU A 401 -15.16 35.39 5.30
CA GLU A 401 -16.53 34.91 5.15
C GLU A 401 -17.49 35.86 5.88
N SER A 402 -18.48 36.37 5.15
CA SER A 402 -19.51 37.25 5.70
C SER A 402 -20.47 36.47 6.61
N GLU A 403 -21.09 37.10 7.61
CA GLU A 403 -22.11 36.46 8.45
C GLU A 403 -23.29 35.84 7.67
N LYS A 404 -23.49 36.26 6.41
CA LYS A 404 -24.47 35.65 5.49
C LYS A 404 -24.09 34.24 5.01
N ASP A 405 -22.81 33.87 5.00
CA ASP A 405 -22.36 32.54 4.59
C ASP A 405 -22.60 31.47 5.66
N LYS A 406 -22.74 31.83 6.95
CA LYS A 406 -22.96 30.85 8.04
C LYS A 406 -24.34 30.16 8.02
N LYS A 407 -25.26 30.61 7.17
CA LYS A 407 -26.62 30.03 7.02
C LYS A 407 -26.83 29.23 5.71
N LYS A 408 -25.77 28.90 4.97
CA LYS A 408 -25.93 28.14 3.71
C LYS A 408 -25.80 26.64 3.94
N ARG A 409 -26.83 25.93 3.48
CA ARG A 409 -27.02 24.48 3.42
C ARG A 409 -25.81 23.74 2.81
N TRP A 410 -25.55 22.53 3.29
CA TRP A 410 -24.51 21.64 2.77
C TRP A 410 -25.10 20.43 2.05
N VAL A 411 -24.48 20.04 0.94
CA VAL A 411 -24.72 18.73 0.34
C VAL A 411 -23.40 17.97 0.29
N PHE A 412 -23.41 16.76 0.81
CA PHE A 412 -22.26 15.88 0.91
C PHE A 412 -22.44 14.64 0.05
N ALA A 413 -21.35 14.12 -0.48
CA ALA A 413 -21.29 12.81 -1.12
C ALA A 413 -20.13 12.02 -0.53
N MET A 414 -20.40 10.78 -0.12
CA MET A 414 -19.46 9.94 0.61
C MET A 414 -19.40 8.52 0.05
N ARG A 415 -18.19 7.98 -0.11
CA ARG A 415 -17.98 6.56 -0.44
C ARG A 415 -18.19 5.72 0.82
N HIS A 416 -18.77 4.52 0.66
CA HIS A 416 -18.82 3.52 1.73
C HIS A 416 -17.44 3.24 2.36
N GLY A 417 -17.45 2.68 3.58
CA GLY A 417 -16.25 2.24 4.29
C GLY A 417 -15.60 0.99 3.69
N GLU A 418 -14.63 0.44 4.40
CA GLU A 418 -13.95 -0.80 4.01
C GLU A 418 -14.96 -1.93 3.78
N ARG A 419 -14.68 -2.75 2.76
CA ARG A 419 -15.53 -3.86 2.33
C ARG A 419 -14.88 -5.19 2.66
N VAL A 420 -15.61 -6.04 3.39
CA VAL A 420 -15.17 -7.37 3.81
C VAL A 420 -14.72 -8.25 2.63
N ASP A 421 -15.42 -8.20 1.50
CA ASP A 421 -15.07 -9.01 0.32
C ASP A 421 -13.76 -8.58 -0.34
N LEU A 422 -13.40 -7.30 -0.25
CA LEU A 422 -12.14 -6.78 -0.78
C LEU A 422 -10.96 -7.03 0.19
N THR A 423 -11.22 -7.09 1.49
CA THR A 423 -10.19 -7.34 2.52
C THR A 423 -9.87 -8.84 2.67
N TYR A 424 -10.87 -9.72 2.59
CA TYR A 424 -10.71 -11.16 2.89
C TYR A 424 -10.99 -12.09 1.71
N GLY A 425 -11.47 -11.58 0.57
CA GLY A 425 -11.83 -12.40 -0.59
C GLY A 425 -13.06 -13.29 -0.32
N HIS A 426 -12.87 -14.61 -0.31
CA HIS A 426 -13.94 -15.61 -0.15
C HIS A 426 -14.44 -15.78 1.30
N TRP A 427 -14.67 -14.67 2.00
CA TRP A 427 -15.01 -14.63 3.42
C TRP A 427 -16.29 -15.39 3.79
N VAL A 428 -17.27 -15.49 2.87
CA VAL A 428 -18.55 -16.17 3.14
C VAL A 428 -18.32 -17.66 3.40
N GLN A 429 -17.53 -18.34 2.58
CA GLN A 429 -17.24 -19.77 2.78
C GLN A 429 -16.41 -20.00 4.05
N TYR A 430 -15.57 -19.02 4.38
CA TYR A 430 -14.74 -19.09 5.58
C TYR A 430 -15.53 -18.88 6.87
N CYS A 431 -16.49 -17.96 6.88
CA CYS A 431 -17.18 -17.51 8.09
C CYS A 431 -18.55 -18.17 8.32
N PHE A 432 -19.07 -18.93 7.37
CA PHE A 432 -20.34 -19.64 7.51
C PHE A 432 -20.11 -21.15 7.61
N ASP A 433 -20.80 -21.79 8.55
CA ASP A 433 -20.83 -23.26 8.65
C ASP A 433 -21.80 -23.88 7.62
N GLU A 434 -21.86 -25.22 7.57
CA GLU A 434 -22.78 -25.96 6.69
C GLU A 434 -24.27 -25.64 6.95
N ASN A 435 -24.59 -25.14 8.15
CA ASN A 435 -25.94 -24.74 8.55
C ASN A 435 -26.26 -23.29 8.18
N GLY A 436 -25.31 -22.55 7.59
CA GLY A 436 -25.47 -21.14 7.25
C GLY A 436 -25.38 -20.21 8.46
N THR A 437 -24.80 -20.66 9.56
CA THR A 437 -24.54 -19.87 10.77
C THR A 437 -23.25 -19.09 10.63
N TYR A 438 -23.32 -17.78 10.84
CA TYR A 438 -22.15 -16.90 10.81
C TYR A 438 -21.31 -17.05 12.09
N THR A 439 -20.01 -17.28 11.92
CA THR A 439 -19.00 -17.25 12.99
C THR A 439 -17.90 -16.26 12.63
N ARG A 440 -17.65 -15.30 13.52
CA ARG A 440 -16.58 -14.31 13.35
C ARG A 440 -15.21 -14.97 13.57
N LYS A 441 -14.37 -15.00 12.53
CA LYS A 441 -13.02 -15.65 12.53
C LYS A 441 -11.85 -14.68 12.49
N ASP A 442 -12.12 -13.38 12.48
CA ASP A 442 -11.13 -12.31 12.47
C ASP A 442 -11.71 -11.09 13.20
N LEU A 443 -10.86 -10.28 13.83
CA LEU A 443 -11.30 -9.13 14.62
C LEU A 443 -11.89 -8.01 13.77
N ASN A 444 -11.46 -7.87 12.51
CA ASN A 444 -11.97 -6.87 11.58
C ASN A 444 -13.21 -7.37 10.78
N LEU A 445 -13.74 -8.55 11.12
CA LEU A 445 -15.05 -9.01 10.64
C LEU A 445 -16.20 -8.54 11.57
N PRO A 446 -17.43 -8.34 11.03
CA PRO A 446 -18.58 -7.93 11.83
C PRO A 446 -18.84 -8.85 13.04
N LEU A 447 -19.28 -8.28 14.17
CA LEU A 447 -19.70 -9.10 15.33
C LEU A 447 -20.91 -9.98 14.99
N THR A 448 -21.87 -9.40 14.29
CA THR A 448 -23.08 -10.06 13.81
C THR A 448 -23.40 -9.56 12.41
N LEU A 449 -24.15 -10.36 11.66
CA LEU A 449 -24.70 -9.96 10.38
C LEU A 449 -26.19 -9.68 10.56
N GLY A 450 -26.65 -8.56 10.01
CA GLY A 450 -28.08 -8.25 9.98
C GLY A 450 -28.86 -9.24 9.13
N GLU A 451 -30.18 -9.31 9.37
CA GLU A 451 -31.08 -10.05 8.49
C GLU A 451 -30.95 -9.54 7.04
N ARG A 452 -31.05 -10.44 6.06
CA ARG A 452 -30.89 -10.08 4.65
C ARG A 452 -31.84 -8.93 4.30
N TYR A 453 -31.26 -7.81 3.91
CA TYR A 453 -31.98 -6.62 3.49
C TYR A 453 -32.91 -6.93 2.32
N LYS A 454 -34.21 -6.64 2.50
CA LYS A 454 -35.18 -6.65 1.41
C LYS A 454 -35.23 -5.23 0.83
N PRO A 455 -34.80 -5.02 -0.42
CA PRO A 455 -34.74 -3.68 -0.99
C PRO A 455 -36.14 -3.09 -1.11
N LEU A 456 -36.24 -1.78 -0.85
CA LEU A 456 -37.50 -1.03 -1.00
C LEU A 456 -37.98 -1.02 -2.46
N VAL A 457 -37.03 -1.11 -3.40
CA VAL A 457 -37.27 -1.29 -4.85
C VAL A 457 -36.42 -2.47 -5.30
N ASP A 458 -37.07 -3.55 -5.71
CA ASP A 458 -36.40 -4.74 -6.25
C ASP A 458 -36.00 -4.44 -7.71
N LEU A 459 -34.73 -4.09 -7.91
CA LEU A 459 -34.17 -3.88 -9.23
C LEU A 459 -33.69 -5.23 -9.76
N ASP A 460 -34.17 -5.62 -10.94
CA ASP A 460 -33.66 -6.82 -11.62
C ASP A 460 -32.21 -6.56 -12.05
N ILE A 461 -31.28 -7.16 -11.31
CA ILE A 461 -29.83 -7.09 -11.53
C ILE A 461 -29.38 -7.68 -12.88
N ASN A 462 -30.26 -8.36 -13.62
CA ASN A 462 -29.98 -8.82 -14.99
C ASN A 462 -30.30 -7.75 -16.05
N THR A 463 -30.87 -6.62 -15.65
CA THR A 463 -31.18 -5.54 -16.59
C THR A 463 -29.91 -4.73 -16.86
N THR A 464 -29.35 -4.85 -18.05
CA THR A 464 -28.25 -3.99 -18.49
C THR A 464 -28.75 -2.55 -18.64
N GLU A 465 -28.13 -1.60 -17.93
CA GLU A 465 -28.36 -0.18 -18.15
C GLU A 465 -27.19 0.44 -18.93
N THR A 466 -27.51 1.42 -19.76
CA THR A 466 -26.52 2.26 -20.41
C THR A 466 -25.93 3.27 -19.42
N LEU A 467 -24.77 3.82 -19.75
CA LEU A 467 -24.15 4.89 -18.95
C LEU A 467 -25.09 6.10 -18.78
N GLU A 468 -25.85 6.43 -19.83
CA GLU A 468 -26.78 7.55 -19.80
C GLU A 468 -27.97 7.27 -18.88
N GLU A 469 -28.54 6.06 -18.92
CA GLU A 469 -29.61 5.64 -18.00
C GLU A 469 -29.14 5.67 -16.55
N PHE A 470 -27.92 5.19 -16.29
CA PHE A 470 -27.27 5.23 -14.98
C PHE A 470 -27.13 6.65 -14.44
N TYR A 471 -26.61 7.59 -15.24
CA TYR A 471 -26.48 8.98 -14.82
C TYR A 471 -27.82 9.67 -14.63
N ASN A 472 -28.75 9.50 -15.57
CA ASN A 472 -30.07 10.12 -15.53
C ASN A 472 -30.89 9.67 -14.31
N ARG A 473 -30.84 8.39 -13.91
CA ARG A 473 -31.56 7.93 -12.71
C ARG A 473 -30.98 8.51 -11.42
N ASN A 474 -29.65 8.57 -11.31
CA ASN A 474 -28.99 9.09 -10.10
C ASN A 474 -29.16 10.61 -9.98
N GLU A 475 -29.06 11.34 -11.09
CA GLU A 475 -29.31 12.78 -11.14
C GLU A 475 -30.74 13.11 -10.69
N LYS A 476 -31.74 12.38 -11.19
CA LYS A 476 -33.14 12.52 -10.73
C LYS A 476 -33.30 12.31 -9.23
N VAL A 477 -32.68 11.28 -8.67
CA VAL A 477 -32.73 10.99 -7.22
C VAL A 477 -32.07 12.11 -6.41
N MET A 478 -30.88 12.55 -6.82
CA MET A 478 -30.16 13.62 -6.15
C MET A 478 -30.93 14.95 -6.20
N TYR A 479 -31.53 15.30 -7.34
CA TYR A 479 -32.38 16.48 -7.48
C TYR A 479 -33.63 16.40 -6.62
N SER A 480 -34.33 15.27 -6.60
CA SER A 480 -35.51 15.10 -5.75
C SER A 480 -35.15 15.31 -4.28
N ALA A 481 -34.10 14.65 -3.80
CA ALA A 481 -33.64 14.77 -2.42
C ALA A 481 -33.22 16.21 -2.06
N VAL A 482 -32.49 16.89 -2.96
CA VAL A 482 -32.07 18.28 -2.74
C VAL A 482 -33.26 19.25 -2.76
N ASN A 483 -34.21 19.09 -3.67
CA ASN A 483 -35.36 19.99 -3.78
C ASN A 483 -36.37 19.77 -2.63
N GLU A 484 -36.64 18.51 -2.25
CA GLU A 484 -37.56 18.18 -1.14
C GLU A 484 -37.09 18.77 0.20
N THR A 485 -35.78 18.85 0.41
CA THR A 485 -35.18 19.41 1.64
C THR A 485 -34.75 20.87 1.49
N GLU A 486 -35.14 21.54 0.41
CA GLU A 486 -34.82 22.97 0.20
C GLU A 486 -35.58 23.88 1.17
N ALA A 487 -36.88 23.61 1.38
CA ALA A 487 -37.71 24.42 2.27
C ALA A 487 -37.29 24.32 3.74
N SER A 488 -36.73 23.18 4.17
CA SER A 488 -36.22 23.00 5.53
C SER A 488 -34.81 23.57 5.72
N GLY A 489 -34.05 23.70 4.63
CA GLY A 489 -32.66 24.15 4.67
C GLY A 489 -31.69 23.13 5.24
N ASP A 490 -32.10 21.86 5.35
CA ASP A 490 -31.32 20.79 5.98
C ASP A 490 -30.13 20.37 5.12
N ASN A 491 -29.05 19.97 5.80
CA ASN A 491 -27.90 19.37 5.14
C ASN A 491 -28.26 17.97 4.62
N VAL A 492 -27.76 17.62 3.44
CA VAL A 492 -28.00 16.32 2.79
C VAL A 492 -26.68 15.58 2.66
N ILE A 493 -26.68 14.26 2.90
CA ILE A 493 -25.53 13.39 2.62
C ILE A 493 -25.96 12.19 1.78
N PHE A 494 -25.28 11.98 0.66
CA PHE A 494 -25.42 10.81 -0.19
C PHE A 494 -24.28 9.83 0.11
N VAL A 495 -24.60 8.69 0.74
CA VAL A 495 -23.63 7.63 1.01
C VAL A 495 -23.80 6.53 -0.03
N GLY A 496 -22.75 6.24 -0.78
CA GLY A 496 -22.80 5.27 -1.88
C GLY A 496 -21.42 4.76 -2.28
N HIS A 497 -21.12 4.83 -3.57
CA HIS A 497 -19.88 4.32 -4.16
C HIS A 497 -18.92 5.45 -4.51
N ALA A 498 -17.73 5.10 -5.00
CA ALA A 498 -16.78 6.08 -5.53
C ALA A 498 -17.43 6.95 -6.65
N SER A 499 -18.29 6.34 -7.48
CA SER A 499 -19.08 7.05 -8.50
C SER A 499 -20.08 8.06 -7.93
N THR A 500 -20.54 7.90 -6.69
CA THR A 500 -21.47 8.83 -6.07
C THR A 500 -20.86 10.23 -5.92
N LEU A 501 -19.55 10.33 -5.62
CA LEU A 501 -18.86 11.62 -5.53
C LEU A 501 -18.81 12.33 -6.89
N ASP A 502 -18.46 11.57 -7.93
CA ASP A 502 -18.38 12.06 -9.31
C ASP A 502 -19.77 12.55 -9.76
N MET A 503 -20.78 11.70 -9.62
CA MET A 503 -22.16 12.00 -9.98
C MET A 503 -22.75 13.18 -9.21
N ALA A 504 -22.52 13.26 -7.90
CA ALA A 504 -23.01 14.37 -7.10
C ALA A 504 -22.33 15.69 -7.50
N SER A 505 -21.04 15.66 -7.84
CA SER A 505 -20.33 16.83 -8.33
C SER A 505 -20.87 17.34 -9.68
N PHE A 506 -21.28 16.42 -10.55
CA PHE A 506 -21.87 16.74 -11.86
C PHE A 506 -23.32 17.20 -11.74
N ALA A 507 -24.17 16.43 -11.05
CA ALA A 507 -25.58 16.74 -10.88
C ALA A 507 -25.75 18.11 -10.21
N ILE A 508 -25.05 18.36 -9.10
CA ILE A 508 -25.26 19.60 -8.34
C ILE A 508 -24.80 20.85 -9.09
N LYS A 509 -23.72 20.78 -9.89
CA LYS A 509 -23.31 21.89 -10.77
C LYS A 509 -24.35 22.20 -11.85
N ARG A 510 -25.17 21.23 -12.23
CA ARG A 510 -26.18 21.36 -13.29
C ARG A 510 -27.51 21.92 -12.79
N ILE A 511 -27.75 21.95 -11.48
CA ILE A 511 -28.96 22.59 -10.90
C ILE A 511 -29.12 24.03 -11.38
N ASP A 512 -28.01 24.77 -11.48
CA ASP A 512 -28.00 26.19 -11.88
C ASP A 512 -27.83 26.40 -13.40
N GLN A 513 -27.74 25.34 -14.22
CA GLN A 513 -27.47 25.43 -15.66
C GLN A 513 -28.71 25.15 -16.52
N PRO A 514 -28.94 25.90 -17.62
CA PRO A 514 -30.03 25.61 -18.54
C PRO A 514 -29.82 24.27 -19.27
N ALA A 515 -30.89 23.51 -19.47
CA ALA A 515 -30.91 22.13 -19.99
C ALA A 515 -30.41 21.94 -21.45
N THR A 516 -29.76 22.92 -22.06
CA THR A 516 -29.51 23.00 -23.51
C THR A 516 -28.09 22.67 -23.97
N GLU A 517 -27.13 22.35 -23.09
CA GLU A 517 -25.82 21.86 -23.53
C GLU A 517 -25.71 20.34 -23.44
N GLY A 518 -25.95 19.67 -24.57
CA GLY A 518 -25.65 18.25 -24.75
C GLY A 518 -24.15 17.97 -24.59
N LYS A 519 -23.74 17.53 -23.40
CA LYS A 519 -22.40 17.01 -23.13
C LYS A 519 -22.51 15.64 -22.46
N SER A 520 -21.83 14.66 -23.05
CA SER A 520 -21.90 13.24 -22.72
C SER A 520 -21.44 12.96 -21.29
N TYR A 521 -22.13 12.04 -20.62
CA TYR A 521 -21.64 11.49 -19.35
C TYR A 521 -20.35 10.71 -19.59
N GLN A 522 -19.33 11.00 -18.80
CA GLN A 522 -18.08 10.25 -18.78
C GLN A 522 -17.78 9.88 -17.34
N ILE A 523 -17.51 8.60 -17.09
CA ILE A 523 -16.98 8.17 -15.79
C ILE A 523 -15.62 8.84 -15.62
N SER A 524 -15.44 9.57 -14.53
CA SER A 524 -14.16 10.17 -14.22
C SER A 524 -13.07 9.11 -14.14
N LYS A 525 -11.94 9.34 -14.82
CA LYS A 525 -10.73 8.50 -14.71
C LYS A 525 -10.15 8.49 -13.28
N GLN A 526 -10.59 9.43 -12.44
CA GLN A 526 -10.16 9.56 -11.05
C GLN A 526 -10.98 8.71 -10.07
N LEU A 527 -12.02 7.99 -10.53
CA LEU A 527 -12.89 7.18 -9.67
C LEU A 527 -12.10 6.17 -8.81
N LEU A 528 -11.03 5.60 -9.39
CA LEU A 528 -10.17 4.61 -8.74
C LEU A 528 -9.31 5.21 -7.61
N ARG A 529 -9.12 6.54 -7.60
CA ARG A 529 -8.30 7.25 -6.61
C ARG A 529 -9.10 7.68 -5.37
N VAL A 530 -10.42 7.52 -5.38
CA VAL A 530 -11.30 7.94 -4.27
C VAL A 530 -11.20 6.91 -3.13
N PRO A 531 -10.57 7.20 -1.98
CA PRO A 531 -10.43 6.22 -0.90
C PRO A 531 -11.76 5.89 -0.21
N TYR A 532 -11.78 4.86 0.64
CA TYR A 532 -12.92 4.59 1.51
C TYR A 532 -13.26 5.82 2.36
N CYS A 533 -14.55 6.04 2.60
CA CYS A 533 -15.04 7.20 3.36
C CYS A 533 -14.64 8.58 2.79
N ALA A 534 -14.12 8.66 1.55
CA ALA A 534 -13.84 9.95 0.92
C ALA A 534 -15.11 10.80 0.87
N LEU A 535 -14.95 12.09 1.18
CA LEU A 535 -16.05 13.04 1.34
C LEU A 535 -15.87 14.21 0.37
N ALA A 536 -16.90 14.49 -0.43
CA ALA A 536 -17.03 15.70 -1.21
C ALA A 536 -18.12 16.61 -0.58
N ALA A 537 -17.90 17.92 -0.62
CA ALA A 537 -18.82 18.90 -0.08
C ALA A 537 -19.20 19.96 -1.11
N MET A 538 -20.48 20.31 -1.14
CA MET A 538 -21.06 21.29 -2.05
C MET A 538 -21.88 22.34 -1.28
N ARG A 539 -21.81 23.60 -1.72
CA ARG A 539 -22.60 24.71 -1.16
C ARG A 539 -23.41 25.43 -2.25
N PRO A 540 -24.64 25.90 -1.95
CA PRO A 540 -25.52 26.60 -2.89
C PRO A 540 -25.19 28.08 -3.07
N ASN A 541 -25.78 28.69 -4.11
CA ASN A 541 -25.75 30.12 -4.45
C ASN A 541 -24.36 30.70 -4.80
N PRO A 542 -23.77 30.34 -5.96
CA PRO A 542 -24.13 29.25 -6.86
C PRO A 542 -23.59 27.91 -6.35
N TRP A 543 -24.12 26.80 -6.87
CA TRP A 543 -23.65 25.46 -6.51
C TRP A 543 -22.18 25.26 -6.90
N ARG A 544 -21.33 25.07 -5.88
CA ARG A 544 -19.89 24.83 -6.07
C ARG A 544 -19.36 23.77 -5.12
N LEU A 545 -18.36 23.04 -5.60
CA LEU A 545 -17.51 22.20 -4.76
C LEU A 545 -16.68 23.08 -3.82
N VAL A 546 -16.57 22.66 -2.57
CA VAL A 546 -15.75 23.29 -1.55
C VAL A 546 -14.99 22.24 -0.75
N GLY A 547 -13.97 22.66 -0.01
CA GLY A 547 -13.33 21.80 0.98
C GLY A 547 -14.37 21.29 2.01
N PRO A 548 -14.42 19.99 2.32
CA PRO A 548 -15.26 19.48 3.38
C PRO A 548 -14.90 20.11 4.74
N PRO A 549 -15.87 20.23 5.68
CA PRO A 549 -15.62 20.82 6.99
C PRO A 549 -14.84 19.91 7.95
N CYS A 550 -14.32 18.77 7.46
CA CYS A 550 -13.50 17.83 8.21
C CYS A 550 -12.31 17.38 7.36
N PRO A 551 -11.19 16.99 8.00
CA PRO A 551 -10.00 16.53 7.29
C PRO A 551 -10.25 15.20 6.55
N PRO A 552 -9.45 14.88 5.53
CA PRO A 552 -9.40 13.53 4.96
C PRO A 552 -8.79 12.53 5.95
N SER A 553 -9.00 11.24 5.71
CA SER A 553 -8.46 10.14 6.52
C SER A 553 -7.49 9.27 5.72
N ILE A 554 -6.43 8.80 6.37
CA ILE A 554 -5.46 7.84 5.84
C ILE A 554 -5.06 6.83 6.93
N ASN A 555 -4.97 5.56 6.57
CA ASN A 555 -4.48 4.49 7.44
C ASN A 555 -3.68 3.48 6.61
N SER A 556 -2.75 2.77 7.26
CA SER A 556 -2.00 1.67 6.65
C SER A 556 -2.77 0.36 6.68
N SER A 557 -2.32 -0.63 5.91
CA SER A 557 -2.77 -2.01 6.04
C SER A 557 -2.17 -2.68 7.28
N SER A 558 -2.83 -3.75 7.75
CA SER A 558 -2.33 -4.65 8.78
C SER A 558 -2.60 -6.09 8.35
N GLY A 559 -1.55 -6.88 8.17
CA GLY A 559 -1.67 -8.30 7.82
C GLY A 559 -2.21 -9.14 8.98
N ARG A 560 -2.74 -10.33 8.66
CA ARG A 560 -3.21 -11.30 9.66
C ARG A 560 -2.01 -12.01 10.26
N PHE A 561 -1.90 -11.98 11.59
CA PHE A 561 -0.85 -12.67 12.33
C PHE A 561 -1.23 -14.14 12.58
N ASP A 562 -0.29 -15.05 12.35
CA ASP A 562 -0.40 -16.46 12.74
C ASP A 562 0.47 -16.69 13.97
N TRP A 563 -0.15 -17.01 15.10
CA TRP A 563 0.52 -17.16 16.38
C TRP A 563 1.29 -18.49 16.50
N THR A 564 0.96 -19.49 15.67
CA THR A 564 1.59 -20.81 15.72
C THR A 564 3.09 -20.76 15.44
N ILE A 565 3.54 -19.71 14.74
CA ILE A 565 4.96 -19.43 14.52
C ILE A 565 5.74 -19.25 15.83
N LEU A 566 5.07 -18.85 16.92
CA LEU A 566 5.70 -18.67 18.24
C LEU A 566 5.80 -19.98 19.04
N GLU A 567 5.00 -21.00 18.70
CA GLU A 567 5.13 -22.34 19.31
C GLU A 567 6.27 -23.14 18.68
N GLU A 568 6.55 -22.91 17.40
CA GLU A 568 7.73 -23.48 16.72
C GLU A 568 9.04 -23.05 17.43
N ASP A 569 9.07 -21.85 18.02
CA ASP A 569 10.21 -21.33 18.79
C ASP A 569 10.35 -21.90 20.22
N LEU A 570 9.29 -22.51 20.78
CA LEU A 570 9.27 -23.00 22.17
C LEU A 570 9.72 -24.47 22.32
N HIS A 571 9.90 -25.19 21.21
CA HIS A 571 10.34 -26.59 21.21
C HIS A 571 11.85 -26.77 20.98
N HIS A 572 12.65 -25.72 21.21
CA HIS A 572 14.12 -25.75 21.21
C HIS A 572 14.73 -25.73 22.61
#